data_AF-A0AAU1RLG7-F1
#
_entry.id   AF-A0AAU1RLG7-F1
#
_cell.length_a   1.000
_cell.length_b   1.000
_cell.length_c   1.000
_cell.angle_alpha   90.00
_cell.angle_beta   90.00
_cell.angle_gamma   90.00
#
_symmetry.space_group_name_H-M   'P 1'
#
loop_
_entity.id
_entity.type
_entity.pdbx_description
1 polymer ?
#
loop_
_entity_poly.entity_id
_entity_poly.type
_entity_poly.pdbx_seq_one_letter_code
_entity_poly.pdbx_strand_id
1 'polypeptide(L)'
;MPRRTPRGLTAAATATLALATLTTLAGPASASGNSAAAPLPQARIFMVNPVQSSGDQTLVDAKDSAGAVPASAYTTAALRGLDGSGRLSGKWAYVRSDTGASANLADVGGYNRSDDQFEQVMAYFWVNEAQEYLQSLGFGTELPGANDRAQPVRINQWGSDNSFFTDKKNEIRFGKGGVDDAEDAEVIVHEYGHAVHEAQVPGFGTSPEAGAIGEAFGDYLAVAVGSHAAAAYGWPQRADLACVADWDSIAYSAAPHCLRRVDGNKVYGDLEGEVHADGEIWSRALFDIRGALGARTADRVIVNAQFGFAPGTSFQDAALTTIATAERMYGKSAADAVRAAFKARQIPGIQ
;
A
#
# COMPACT_ATOMS: atom_id res chain seq x y z
N MET A 1 -77.92 -10.07 -31.64
CA MET A 1 -77.88 -11.42 -31.02
C MET A 1 -76.46 -11.68 -30.54
N PRO A 2 -76.22 -12.41 -29.45
CA PRO A 2 -76.48 -12.16 -28.01
C PRO A 2 -75.17 -11.67 -27.30
N ARG A 3 -75.12 -10.73 -26.33
CA ARG A 3 -75.54 -10.73 -24.90
C ARG A 3 -75.11 -11.96 -24.09
N ARG A 4 -74.21 -11.78 -23.08
CA ARG A 4 -74.48 -11.96 -21.63
C ARG A 4 -73.21 -12.00 -20.75
N THR A 5 -73.17 -11.11 -19.75
CA THR A 5 -72.62 -11.27 -18.38
C THR A 5 -73.58 -12.14 -17.52
N PRO A 6 -73.36 -12.36 -16.19
CA PRO A 6 -72.23 -12.86 -15.38
C PRO A 6 -72.69 -13.99 -14.40
N ARG A 7 -71.92 -14.26 -13.31
CA ARG A 7 -72.11 -15.22 -12.16
C ARG A 7 -71.36 -16.54 -12.38
N GLY A 8 -70.46 -17.04 -11.52
CA GLY A 8 -70.41 -17.09 -10.04
C GLY A 8 -70.82 -18.50 -9.60
N LEU A 9 -69.98 -19.24 -8.85
CA LEU A 9 -70.30 -20.41 -7.97
C LEU A 9 -68.97 -21.09 -7.52
N THR A 10 -68.58 -20.91 -6.25
CA THR A 10 -68.57 -21.92 -5.17
C THR A 10 -67.63 -23.11 -5.38
N ALA A 11 -66.50 -23.12 -4.66
CA ALA A 11 -65.73 -24.32 -4.37
C ALA A 11 -66.09 -24.81 -2.96
N ALA A 12 -66.50 -26.08 -2.88
CA ALA A 12 -66.86 -26.78 -1.66
C ALA A 12 -65.62 -27.15 -0.83
N ALA A 13 -65.83 -27.19 0.49
CA ALA A 13 -64.85 -27.54 1.50
C ALA A 13 -64.51 -29.04 1.50
N THR A 14 -63.25 -29.36 1.77
CA THR A 14 -62.85 -30.58 2.46
C THR A 14 -62.04 -30.19 3.69
N ALA A 15 -62.55 -30.58 4.85
CA ALA A 15 -61.91 -30.41 6.14
C ALA A 15 -60.92 -31.55 6.38
N THR A 16 -59.72 -31.23 6.83
CA THR A 16 -58.86 -32.13 7.60
C THR A 16 -58.36 -31.38 8.83
N LEU A 17 -58.75 -31.93 9.99
CA LEU A 17 -58.25 -31.55 11.32
C LEU A 17 -56.73 -31.76 11.40
N ALA A 18 -56.01 -30.84 12.06
CA ALA A 18 -55.08 -31.22 13.13
C ALA A 18 -54.58 -29.99 13.92
N LEU A 19 -54.92 -30.02 15.22
CA LEU A 19 -54.26 -29.46 16.39
C LEU A 19 -53.74 -28.01 16.37
N ALA A 20 -54.43 -27.18 17.15
CA ALA A 20 -53.91 -25.95 17.72
C ALA A 20 -52.83 -26.25 18.78
N THR A 21 -51.65 -25.68 18.62
CA THR A 21 -50.77 -25.31 19.73
C THR A 21 -50.70 -23.78 19.78
N LEU A 22 -51.29 -23.20 20.83
CA LEU A 22 -51.02 -21.80 21.19
C LEU A 22 -49.60 -21.73 21.75
N THR A 23 -48.69 -21.15 21.00
CA THR A 23 -47.47 -20.54 21.55
C THR A 23 -47.37 -19.12 21.03
N THR A 24 -47.27 -18.20 21.99
CA THR A 24 -47.24 -16.74 21.88
C THR A 24 -46.38 -16.22 20.73
N LEU A 25 -46.99 -15.43 19.84
CA LEU A 25 -46.28 -14.57 18.90
C LEU A 25 -45.51 -13.50 19.70
N ALA A 26 -44.25 -13.76 20.02
CA ALA A 26 -43.32 -12.69 20.34
C ALA A 26 -43.13 -11.87 19.06
N GLY A 27 -43.56 -10.61 19.07
CA GLY A 27 -43.29 -9.68 17.98
C GLY A 27 -41.78 -9.58 17.72
N PRO A 28 -41.36 -9.18 16.51
CA PRO A 28 -39.94 -9.03 16.21
C PRO A 28 -39.35 -8.03 17.20
N ALA A 29 -38.46 -8.52 18.06
CA ALA A 29 -37.67 -7.65 18.92
C ALA A 29 -36.88 -6.71 18.00
N SER A 30 -37.28 -5.45 17.95
CA SER A 30 -36.44 -4.39 17.42
C SER A 30 -35.23 -4.28 18.34
N ALA A 31 -34.18 -5.05 18.05
CA ALA A 31 -32.87 -4.85 18.62
C ALA A 31 -32.28 -3.59 17.98
N SER A 32 -32.69 -2.43 18.49
CA SER A 32 -31.88 -1.21 18.40
C SER A 32 -30.69 -1.36 19.34
N GLY A 33 -29.83 -2.33 19.05
CA GLY A 33 -28.53 -2.45 19.66
C GLY A 33 -27.60 -1.56 18.88
N ASN A 34 -27.29 -0.38 19.43
CA ASN A 34 -25.99 0.23 19.17
C ASN A 34 -24.93 -0.69 19.78
N SER A 35 -24.65 -1.84 19.15
CA SER A 35 -23.43 -2.56 19.42
C SER A 35 -22.32 -1.71 18.81
N ALA A 36 -21.58 -1.00 19.66
CA ALA A 36 -20.27 -0.49 19.24
C ALA A 36 -19.53 -1.66 18.58
N ALA A 37 -19.04 -1.46 17.36
CA ALA A 37 -18.25 -2.48 16.67
C ALA A 37 -17.16 -2.96 17.63
N ALA A 38 -16.93 -4.28 17.68
CA ALA A 38 -15.88 -4.84 18.53
C ALA A 38 -14.56 -4.11 18.23
N PRO A 39 -13.75 -3.78 19.26
CA PRO A 39 -12.48 -3.10 19.04
C PRO A 39 -11.61 -3.95 18.11
N LEU A 40 -10.96 -3.29 17.15
CA LEU A 40 -10.08 -3.96 16.20
C LEU A 40 -8.88 -4.60 16.92
N PRO A 41 -8.38 -5.77 16.46
CA PRO A 41 -7.16 -6.37 16.99
C PRO A 41 -6.00 -5.37 17.00
N GLN A 42 -5.27 -5.33 18.10
CA GLN A 42 -4.14 -4.43 18.31
C GLN A 42 -2.84 -5.19 18.07
N ALA A 43 -2.13 -4.84 17.01
CA ALA A 43 -0.89 -5.47 16.59
C ALA A 43 0.33 -4.69 17.07
N ARG A 44 1.42 -5.42 17.40
CA ARG A 44 2.73 -4.81 17.54
C ARG A 44 3.37 -4.68 16.16
N ILE A 45 3.84 -3.48 15.84
CA ILE A 45 4.50 -3.15 14.56
C ILE A 45 5.69 -2.23 14.82
N PHE A 46 6.58 -2.08 13.83
CA PHE A 46 7.53 -0.97 13.79
C PHE A 46 6.86 0.33 13.31
N MET A 47 7.32 1.46 13.84
CA MET A 47 6.93 2.79 13.37
C MET A 47 7.72 3.13 12.10
N VAL A 48 7.17 2.76 10.95
CA VAL A 48 7.85 2.64 9.65
C VAL A 48 8.96 1.59 9.71
N ASN A 49 10.08 1.92 10.33
CA ASN A 49 11.14 0.97 10.64
C ASN A 49 11.98 1.44 11.87
N PRO A 50 12.84 0.57 12.43
CA PRO A 50 13.66 0.91 13.59
C PRO A 50 14.64 2.07 13.41
N VAL A 51 15.28 2.19 12.24
CA VAL A 51 16.26 3.26 11.99
C VAL A 51 15.55 4.59 11.85
N GLN A 52 14.45 4.65 11.10
CA GLN A 52 13.64 5.84 10.92
C GLN A 52 13.08 6.38 12.25
N SER A 53 12.51 5.50 13.08
CA SER A 53 11.87 5.91 14.33
C SER A 53 12.85 6.29 15.45
N SER A 54 14.05 5.71 15.47
CA SER A 54 15.07 5.94 16.50
C SER A 54 16.15 6.96 16.09
N GLY A 55 16.46 7.05 14.79
CA GLY A 55 17.62 7.75 14.24
C GLY A 55 18.94 7.00 14.49
N ASP A 56 18.89 5.78 15.01
CA ASP A 56 20.07 5.00 15.37
C ASP A 56 20.61 4.23 14.15
N GLN A 57 21.68 4.75 13.58
CA GLN A 57 22.40 4.16 12.46
C GLN A 57 23.37 3.05 12.88
N THR A 58 23.35 2.63 14.16
CA THR A 58 24.23 1.58 14.70
C THR A 58 23.49 0.28 15.00
N LEU A 59 22.18 0.23 14.72
CA LEU A 59 21.39 -0.99 14.84
C LEU A 59 21.94 -2.09 13.92
N VAL A 60 21.77 -3.33 14.35
CA VAL A 60 22.21 -4.53 13.62
C VAL A 60 21.06 -5.53 13.59
N ASP A 61 20.98 -6.35 12.55
CA ASP A 61 19.98 -7.41 12.48
C ASP A 61 20.19 -8.43 13.63
N ALA A 62 21.42 -8.91 13.83
CA ALA A 62 21.75 -9.90 14.86
C ALA A 62 20.83 -11.15 14.85
N LYS A 63 20.42 -11.60 13.67
CA LYS A 63 19.59 -12.79 13.42
C LYS A 63 18.26 -12.72 14.16
N ASP A 64 17.48 -11.68 13.85
CA ASP A 64 16.14 -11.46 14.40
C ASP A 64 16.10 -11.36 15.93
N SER A 65 17.24 -11.05 16.55
CA SER A 65 17.27 -10.87 17.99
C SER A 65 16.37 -9.70 18.38
N ALA A 66 15.35 -9.99 19.18
CA ALA A 66 14.46 -8.98 19.75
C ALA A 66 15.23 -7.86 20.51
N GLY A 67 16.40 -8.20 21.07
CA GLY A 67 17.24 -7.26 21.80
C GLY A 67 18.10 -6.35 20.93
N ALA A 68 18.15 -6.58 19.62
CA ALA A 68 18.94 -5.77 18.68
C ALA A 68 18.26 -4.45 18.30
N VAL A 69 16.94 -4.35 18.56
CA VAL A 69 16.12 -3.18 18.29
C VAL A 69 15.49 -2.68 19.59
N PRO A 70 15.55 -1.36 19.90
CA PRO A 70 14.97 -0.84 21.12
C PRO A 70 13.44 -0.96 21.13
N ALA A 71 12.86 -1.19 22.32
CA ALA A 71 11.40 -1.24 22.48
C ALA A 71 10.68 0.04 22.00
N SER A 72 11.37 1.18 21.97
CA SER A 72 10.86 2.45 21.47
C SER A 72 10.71 2.53 19.95
N ALA A 73 11.21 1.55 19.18
CA ALA A 73 10.94 1.44 17.74
C ALA A 73 9.58 0.79 17.45
N TYR A 74 9.02 0.07 18.42
CA TYR A 74 7.72 -0.59 18.31
C TYR A 74 6.58 0.33 18.75
N THR A 75 5.40 0.08 18.19
CA THR A 75 4.14 0.65 18.65
C THR A 75 3.03 -0.39 18.58
N THR A 76 1.86 -0.02 19.09
CA THR A 76 0.62 -0.81 18.95
C THR A 76 -0.32 -0.09 17.99
N ALA A 77 -0.80 -0.80 16.97
CA ALA A 77 -1.70 -0.26 15.96
C ALA A 77 -2.89 -1.20 15.69
N ALA A 78 -4.04 -0.61 15.39
CA ALA A 78 -5.24 -1.36 15.04
C ALA A 78 -5.11 -1.99 13.65
N LEU A 79 -5.33 -3.30 13.53
CA LEU A 79 -5.43 -3.98 12.24
C LEU A 79 -6.80 -3.71 11.61
N ARG A 80 -6.80 -2.84 10.60
CA ARG A 80 -8.00 -2.41 9.85
C ARG A 80 -8.24 -3.34 8.66
N GLY A 81 -9.44 -3.24 8.09
CA GLY A 81 -9.78 -3.94 6.85
C GLY A 81 -10.01 -5.45 6.96
N LEU A 82 -9.95 -6.06 8.16
CA LEU A 82 -10.12 -7.50 8.36
C LEU A 82 -11.50 -8.01 7.90
N ASP A 83 -11.54 -9.21 7.32
CA ASP A 83 -12.76 -9.85 6.80
C ASP A 83 -13.52 -10.71 7.83
N GLY A 84 -13.01 -10.80 9.07
CA GLY A 84 -13.60 -11.59 10.14
C GLY A 84 -13.26 -13.09 10.09
N SER A 85 -12.39 -13.54 9.19
CA SER A 85 -11.98 -14.96 9.06
C SER A 85 -11.09 -15.48 10.18
N GLY A 86 -10.63 -14.61 11.09
CA GLY A 86 -9.66 -14.97 12.13
C GLY A 86 -8.20 -14.98 11.65
N ARG A 87 -7.93 -14.54 10.41
CA ARG A 87 -6.60 -14.50 9.78
C ARG A 87 -6.24 -13.07 9.37
N LEU A 88 -4.99 -12.85 8.98
CA LEU A 88 -4.55 -11.63 8.27
C LEU A 88 -5.10 -11.64 6.83
N SER A 89 -6.42 -11.48 6.72
CA SER A 89 -7.18 -11.42 5.48
C SER A 89 -8.23 -10.33 5.59
N GLY A 90 -8.38 -9.55 4.52
CA GLY A 90 -9.20 -8.36 4.55
C GLY A 90 -9.45 -7.74 3.19
N LYS A 91 -10.08 -6.57 3.22
CA LYS A 91 -10.49 -5.78 2.05
C LYS A 91 -9.32 -5.45 1.13
N TRP A 92 -8.17 -5.07 1.70
CA TRP A 92 -7.03 -4.56 0.94
C TRP A 92 -5.84 -5.52 0.88
N ALA A 93 -5.77 -6.50 1.78
CA ALA A 93 -4.65 -7.43 1.84
C ALA A 93 -5.10 -8.81 2.29
N TYR A 94 -4.43 -9.85 1.79
CA TYR A 94 -4.39 -11.13 2.47
C TYR A 94 -2.96 -11.68 2.47
N VAL A 95 -2.47 -11.95 3.68
CA VAL A 95 -1.10 -12.38 3.92
C VAL A 95 -1.08 -13.89 4.18
N ARG A 96 -0.11 -14.57 3.60
CA ARG A 96 0.11 -16.01 3.80
C ARG A 96 1.61 -16.26 3.93
N SER A 97 2.01 -17.05 4.93
CA SER A 97 3.35 -17.66 4.96
C SER A 97 3.53 -18.61 3.77
N ASP A 98 4.67 -18.51 3.11
CA ASP A 98 5.18 -19.59 2.24
C ASP A 98 5.99 -20.61 3.03
N THR A 99 6.68 -20.18 4.08
CA THR A 99 7.32 -21.04 5.09
C THR A 99 6.90 -20.61 6.50
N GLY A 100 6.76 -21.57 7.42
CA GLY A 100 6.39 -21.29 8.81
C GLY A 100 4.87 -21.21 9.09
N ALA A 101 4.54 -20.89 10.34
CA ALA A 101 3.16 -20.80 10.80
C ALA A 101 2.52 -19.45 10.42
N SER A 102 1.24 -19.48 10.02
CA SER A 102 0.48 -18.24 9.82
C SER A 102 0.26 -17.50 11.12
N ALA A 103 0.29 -16.16 11.08
CA ALA A 103 -0.07 -15.32 12.22
C ALA A 103 -1.51 -15.58 12.71
N ASN A 104 -1.67 -15.70 14.02
CA ASN A 104 -2.97 -15.80 14.68
C ASN A 104 -3.42 -14.40 15.14
N LEU A 105 -4.65 -14.00 14.78
CA LEU A 105 -5.19 -12.68 15.15
C LEU A 105 -5.26 -12.46 16.67
N ALA A 106 -5.36 -13.52 17.48
CA ALA A 106 -5.35 -13.39 18.94
C ALA A 106 -3.98 -12.96 19.51
N ASP A 107 -2.91 -13.22 18.77
CA ASP A 107 -1.53 -13.11 19.25
C ASP A 107 -0.76 -11.93 18.63
N VAL A 108 -1.39 -11.17 17.72
CA VAL A 108 -0.73 -10.10 16.92
C VAL A 108 -0.09 -8.98 17.74
N GLY A 109 -0.54 -8.75 18.97
CA GLY A 109 0.09 -7.78 19.88
C GLY A 109 1.35 -8.31 20.59
N GLY A 110 1.56 -9.62 20.55
CA GLY A 110 2.66 -10.32 21.22
C GLY A 110 3.87 -10.57 20.32
N TYR A 111 3.65 -10.76 19.01
CA TYR A 111 4.73 -11.01 18.06
C TYR A 111 5.72 -9.84 18.02
N ASN A 112 7.00 -10.19 17.90
CA ASN A 112 8.10 -9.25 17.71
C ASN A 112 9.03 -9.80 16.62
N ARG A 113 10.10 -9.08 16.29
CA ARG A 113 10.99 -9.47 15.19
C ARG A 113 11.56 -10.88 15.27
N SER A 114 11.70 -11.45 16.47
CA SER A 114 12.12 -12.86 16.63
C SER A 114 11.06 -13.89 16.19
N ASP A 115 9.87 -13.46 15.79
CA ASP A 115 8.74 -14.29 15.37
C ASP A 115 8.43 -14.05 13.88
N ASP A 116 8.47 -15.09 13.04
CA ASP A 116 8.07 -15.05 11.61
C ASP A 116 6.66 -14.46 11.36
N GLN A 117 5.81 -14.40 12.40
CA GLN A 117 4.48 -13.83 12.32
C GLN A 117 4.50 -12.30 12.40
N PHE A 118 5.57 -11.69 12.91
CA PHE A 118 5.73 -10.24 12.99
C PHE A 118 5.82 -9.62 11.59
N GLU A 119 6.62 -10.19 10.70
CA GLU A 119 6.70 -9.80 9.28
C GLU A 119 5.33 -9.88 8.59
N GLN A 120 4.54 -10.93 8.87
CA GLN A 120 3.19 -11.07 8.34
C GLN A 120 2.26 -9.95 8.81
N VAL A 121 2.38 -9.56 10.08
CA VAL A 121 1.62 -8.47 10.69
C VAL A 121 2.03 -7.12 10.10
N MET A 122 3.33 -6.86 9.96
CA MET A 122 3.89 -5.68 9.29
C MET A 122 3.35 -5.55 7.87
N ALA A 123 3.47 -6.60 7.06
CA ALA A 123 2.98 -6.61 5.68
C ALA A 123 1.47 -6.37 5.59
N TYR A 124 0.67 -6.99 6.47
CA TYR A 124 -0.78 -6.73 6.48
C TYR A 124 -1.09 -5.27 6.82
N PHE A 125 -0.44 -4.72 7.85
CA PHE A 125 -0.67 -3.34 8.28
C PHE A 125 -0.28 -2.34 7.18
N TRP A 126 0.93 -2.44 6.63
CA TRP A 126 1.47 -1.45 5.71
C TRP A 126 0.84 -1.49 4.31
N VAL A 127 0.38 -2.66 3.83
CA VAL A 127 -0.44 -2.72 2.61
C VAL A 127 -1.80 -2.05 2.81
N ASN A 128 -2.43 -2.20 3.98
CA ASN A 128 -3.67 -1.48 4.29
C ASN A 128 -3.40 0.03 4.43
N GLU A 129 -2.32 0.44 5.10
CA GLU A 129 -1.93 1.85 5.25
C GLU A 129 -1.69 2.51 3.89
N ALA A 130 -0.96 1.86 2.97
CA ALA A 130 -0.73 2.37 1.63
C ALA A 130 -2.02 2.49 0.82
N GLN A 131 -2.90 1.48 0.88
CA GLN A 131 -4.18 1.56 0.16
C GLN A 131 -5.10 2.63 0.74
N GLU A 132 -5.19 2.75 2.06
CA GLU A 132 -5.99 3.79 2.73
C GLU A 132 -5.42 5.19 2.48
N TYR A 133 -4.09 5.33 2.34
CA TYR A 133 -3.47 6.56 1.88
C TYR A 133 -3.99 6.97 0.50
N LEU A 134 -3.97 6.06 -0.48
CA LEU A 134 -4.52 6.31 -1.82
C LEU A 134 -6.01 6.67 -1.77
N GLN A 135 -6.80 6.00 -0.93
CA GLN A 135 -8.22 6.32 -0.74
C GLN A 135 -8.42 7.72 -0.14
N SER A 136 -7.56 8.14 0.79
CA SER A 136 -7.60 9.48 1.40
C SER A 136 -7.31 10.60 0.38
N LEU A 137 -6.55 10.28 -0.67
CA LEU A 137 -6.30 11.16 -1.80
C LEU A 137 -7.48 11.22 -2.78
N GLY A 138 -8.48 10.35 -2.64
CA GLY A 138 -9.69 10.30 -3.45
C GLY A 138 -9.71 9.21 -4.51
N PHE A 139 -8.68 8.36 -4.61
CA PHE A 139 -8.71 7.21 -5.53
C PHE A 139 -9.73 6.18 -5.04
N GLY A 140 -10.63 5.72 -5.92
CA GLY A 140 -11.77 4.85 -5.57
C GLY A 140 -13.04 5.62 -5.17
N THR A 141 -12.99 6.95 -5.11
CA THR A 141 -14.15 7.80 -4.82
C THR A 141 -14.28 8.97 -5.80
N GLU A 142 -13.33 9.91 -5.78
CA GLU A 142 -13.27 11.07 -6.67
C GLU A 142 -12.49 10.79 -7.97
N LEU A 143 -11.51 9.90 -7.89
CA LEU A 143 -10.61 9.48 -8.97
C LEU A 143 -10.76 7.96 -9.19
N PRO A 144 -10.36 7.42 -10.36
CA PRO A 144 -10.37 5.97 -10.59
C PRO A 144 -9.60 5.21 -9.50
N GLY A 145 -10.00 3.99 -9.15
CA GLY A 145 -9.31 3.21 -8.11
C GLY A 145 -7.88 2.84 -8.50
N ALA A 146 -6.89 3.15 -7.64
CA ALA A 146 -5.50 2.73 -7.78
C ALA A 146 -5.27 1.51 -6.89
N ASN A 147 -5.01 0.33 -7.50
CA ASN A 147 -4.99 -0.99 -6.85
C ASN A 147 -6.19 -1.26 -5.89
N ASP A 148 -7.39 -0.81 -6.27
CA ASP A 148 -8.64 -0.90 -5.48
C ASP A 148 -9.20 -2.33 -5.37
N ARG A 149 -8.36 -3.23 -4.88
CA ARG A 149 -8.58 -4.68 -4.71
C ARG A 149 -7.72 -5.20 -3.56
N ALA A 150 -8.04 -6.40 -3.09
CA ALA A 150 -7.20 -7.09 -2.12
C ALA A 150 -5.88 -7.53 -2.78
N GLN A 151 -4.75 -7.17 -2.18
CA GLN A 151 -3.41 -7.52 -2.62
C GLN A 151 -2.97 -8.84 -1.96
N PRO A 152 -2.70 -9.91 -2.73
CA PRO A 152 -2.03 -11.09 -2.20
C PRO A 152 -0.61 -10.75 -1.76
N VAL A 153 -0.25 -11.22 -0.56
CA VAL A 153 1.10 -11.10 -0.03
C VAL A 153 1.59 -12.45 0.48
N ARG A 154 2.84 -12.77 0.13
CA ARG A 154 3.58 -13.95 0.56
C ARG A 154 4.82 -13.54 1.33
N ILE A 155 4.99 -14.17 2.48
CA ILE A 155 6.07 -13.88 3.43
C ILE A 155 6.92 -15.14 3.60
N ASN A 156 8.20 -14.97 3.89
CA ASN A 156 9.18 -16.02 4.19
C ASN A 156 9.63 -16.85 2.96
N GLN A 157 10.01 -16.18 1.88
CA GLN A 157 10.51 -16.79 0.64
C GLN A 157 11.97 -17.27 0.73
N TRP A 158 12.25 -18.32 1.52
CA TRP A 158 13.63 -18.83 1.71
C TRP A 158 14.60 -17.71 2.18
N GLY A 159 15.87 -18.03 2.45
CA GLY A 159 16.82 -17.05 3.02
C GLY A 159 17.42 -16.06 2.01
N SER A 160 16.66 -15.62 1.00
CA SER A 160 17.15 -14.63 0.01
C SER A 160 16.81 -13.21 0.45
N ASP A 161 17.74 -12.28 0.23
CA ASP A 161 17.61 -10.83 0.43
C ASP A 161 17.05 -10.24 -0.86
N ASN A 162 15.73 -10.37 -1.04
CA ASN A 162 15.04 -9.88 -2.24
C ASN A 162 13.52 -9.93 -2.08
N SER A 163 12.88 -8.80 -2.34
CA SER A 163 11.44 -8.66 -2.47
C SER A 163 11.04 -8.36 -3.90
N PHE A 164 9.80 -8.68 -4.26
CA PHE A 164 9.25 -8.35 -5.58
C PHE A 164 7.72 -8.49 -5.64
N PHE A 165 7.09 -7.65 -6.46
CA PHE A 165 5.80 -7.91 -7.05
C PHE A 165 5.92 -8.81 -8.30
N THR A 166 4.97 -9.71 -8.48
CA THR A 166 4.82 -10.46 -9.74
C THR A 166 3.40 -10.39 -10.29
N ASP A 167 3.30 -10.08 -11.58
CA ASP A 167 2.07 -10.13 -12.38
C ASP A 167 1.45 -11.54 -12.37
N LYS A 168 2.28 -12.58 -12.24
CA LYS A 168 1.84 -13.97 -12.05
C LYS A 168 1.19 -14.12 -10.67
N LYS A 169 -0.13 -14.18 -10.67
CA LYS A 169 -1.01 -14.18 -9.48
C LYS A 169 -1.15 -12.81 -8.79
N ASN A 170 -0.61 -11.75 -9.39
CA ASN A 170 -0.64 -10.38 -8.86
C ASN A 170 -0.19 -10.31 -7.39
N GLU A 171 0.87 -11.03 -7.01
CA GLU A 171 1.25 -11.18 -5.60
C GLU A 171 2.56 -10.47 -5.28
N ILE A 172 2.65 -9.94 -4.06
CA ILE A 172 3.90 -9.42 -3.49
C ILE A 172 4.57 -10.54 -2.70
N ARG A 173 5.89 -10.64 -2.80
CA ARG A 173 6.72 -11.67 -2.18
C ARG A 173 7.87 -10.99 -1.43
N PHE A 174 8.08 -11.35 -0.17
CA PHE A 174 9.16 -10.83 0.67
C PHE A 174 10.17 -11.91 1.07
N GLY A 175 11.44 -11.53 1.04
CA GLY A 175 12.61 -12.32 1.43
C GLY A 175 12.88 -12.33 2.94
N LYS A 176 14.05 -12.89 3.31
CA LYS A 176 14.58 -13.03 4.69
C LYS A 176 16.09 -12.84 4.75
N GLY A 177 16.65 -12.03 3.86
CA GLY A 177 18.10 -11.99 3.69
C GLY A 177 18.68 -10.74 4.35
N GLY A 178 19.64 -10.93 5.26
CA GLY A 178 20.14 -9.80 6.04
C GLY A 178 19.13 -9.43 7.12
N VAL A 179 18.42 -8.32 6.93
CA VAL A 179 17.20 -8.00 7.66
C VAL A 179 16.03 -8.66 6.94
N ASP A 180 15.06 -9.20 7.66
CA ASP A 180 13.84 -9.69 7.03
C ASP A 180 13.10 -8.53 6.34
N ASP A 181 12.97 -8.55 5.01
CA ASP A 181 12.51 -7.41 4.18
C ASP A 181 11.14 -6.84 4.64
N ALA A 182 10.27 -7.72 5.16
CA ALA A 182 8.96 -7.35 5.69
C ALA A 182 8.99 -6.76 7.12
N GLU A 183 10.18 -6.47 7.65
CA GLU A 183 10.39 -5.62 8.83
C GLU A 183 10.51 -4.14 8.48
N ASP A 184 10.75 -3.79 7.21
CA ASP A 184 10.81 -2.41 6.75
C ASP A 184 9.53 -2.02 5.99
N ALA A 185 8.76 -1.08 6.55
CA ALA A 185 7.57 -0.57 5.91
C ALA A 185 7.85 0.03 4.52
N GLU A 186 9.02 0.63 4.32
CA GLU A 186 9.34 1.27 3.05
C GLU A 186 9.55 0.23 1.95
N VAL A 187 10.13 -0.94 2.26
CA VAL A 187 10.21 -2.08 1.34
C VAL A 187 8.80 -2.62 1.04
N ILE A 188 7.95 -2.77 2.07
CA ILE A 188 6.57 -3.25 1.87
C ILE A 188 5.77 -2.34 0.93
N VAL A 189 5.87 -1.03 1.13
CA VAL A 189 5.13 -0.05 0.34
C VAL A 189 5.75 0.13 -1.06
N HIS A 190 7.07 -0.02 -1.20
CA HIS A 190 7.72 -0.04 -2.51
C HIS A 190 7.11 -1.13 -3.41
N GLU A 191 7.01 -2.36 -2.90
CA GLU A 191 6.40 -3.46 -3.64
C GLU A 191 4.90 -3.26 -3.91
N TYR A 192 4.21 -2.62 -2.98
CA TYR A 192 2.83 -2.19 -3.20
C TYR A 192 2.72 -1.17 -4.34
N GLY A 193 3.74 -0.31 -4.53
CA GLY A 193 3.86 0.62 -5.65
C GLY A 193 3.87 -0.10 -7.01
N HIS A 194 4.58 -1.22 -7.13
CA HIS A 194 4.51 -2.06 -8.34
C HIS A 194 3.11 -2.63 -8.56
N ALA A 195 2.43 -3.10 -7.50
CA ALA A 195 1.06 -3.58 -7.61
C ALA A 195 0.07 -2.49 -8.06
N VAL A 196 0.30 -1.23 -7.65
CA VAL A 196 -0.43 -0.06 -8.13
C VAL A 196 -0.19 0.17 -9.61
N HIS A 197 1.06 0.16 -10.06
CA HIS A 197 1.36 0.30 -11.49
C HIS A 197 0.72 -0.81 -12.33
N GLU A 198 0.84 -2.08 -11.93
CA GLU A 198 0.23 -3.20 -12.66
C GLU A 198 -1.31 -3.06 -12.70
N ALA A 199 -1.94 -2.60 -11.62
CA ALA A 199 -3.38 -2.40 -11.60
C ALA A 199 -3.85 -1.25 -12.52
N GLN A 200 -3.04 -0.20 -12.67
CA GLN A 200 -3.37 0.96 -13.53
C GLN A 200 -3.01 0.71 -15.00
N VAL A 201 -1.86 0.08 -15.24
CA VAL A 201 -1.27 -0.17 -16.56
C VAL A 201 -0.76 -1.62 -16.58
N PRO A 202 -1.62 -2.61 -16.88
CA PRO A 202 -1.22 -4.01 -16.92
C PRO A 202 -0.02 -4.25 -17.84
N GLY A 203 1.00 -4.93 -17.33
CA GLY A 203 2.27 -5.17 -17.99
C GLY A 203 3.23 -3.97 -17.95
N PHE A 204 3.10 -3.04 -17.00
CA PHE A 204 4.01 -1.90 -16.87
C PHE A 204 5.47 -2.34 -16.70
N GLY A 205 6.41 -1.55 -17.22
CA GLY A 205 7.85 -1.84 -17.10
C GLY A 205 8.46 -2.61 -18.26
N THR A 206 7.83 -2.64 -19.43
CA THR A 206 8.35 -3.38 -20.61
C THR A 206 9.56 -2.74 -21.31
N SER A 207 9.97 -1.53 -20.88
CA SER A 207 11.18 -0.83 -21.36
C SER A 207 12.05 -0.43 -20.16
N PRO A 208 13.36 -0.20 -20.34
CA PRO A 208 14.23 0.24 -19.25
C PRO A 208 13.72 1.49 -18.53
N GLU A 209 13.25 2.50 -19.29
CA GLU A 209 12.68 3.72 -18.71
C GLU A 209 11.35 3.46 -17.99
N ALA A 210 10.47 2.60 -18.52
CA ALA A 210 9.23 2.25 -17.80
C ALA A 210 9.54 1.48 -16.51
N GLY A 211 10.53 0.58 -16.53
CA GLY A 211 11.02 -0.12 -15.34
C GLY A 211 11.54 0.88 -14.30
N ALA A 212 12.39 1.82 -14.71
CA ALA A 212 12.92 2.86 -13.84
C ALA A 212 11.82 3.79 -13.26
N ILE A 213 10.78 4.13 -14.03
CA ILE A 213 9.59 4.83 -13.52
C ILE A 213 8.88 3.98 -12.45
N GLY A 214 8.83 2.65 -12.67
CA GLY A 214 8.30 1.67 -11.72
C GLY A 214 9.01 1.70 -10.38
N GLU A 215 10.32 1.48 -10.39
CA GLU A 215 11.21 1.52 -9.21
C GLU A 215 11.09 2.87 -8.48
N ALA A 216 11.16 3.96 -9.24
CA ALA A 216 11.08 5.31 -8.71
C ALA A 216 9.76 5.62 -8.01
N PHE A 217 8.65 5.09 -8.53
CA PHE A 217 7.34 5.26 -7.90
C PHE A 217 7.22 4.44 -6.63
N GLY A 218 7.76 3.22 -6.59
CA GLY A 218 7.85 2.41 -5.37
C GLY A 218 8.58 3.16 -4.26
N ASP A 219 9.78 3.64 -4.54
CA ASP A 219 10.59 4.44 -3.60
C ASP A 219 9.87 5.71 -3.13
N TYR A 220 9.27 6.45 -4.06
CA TYR A 220 8.52 7.66 -3.74
C TYR A 220 7.29 7.38 -2.86
N LEU A 221 6.51 6.35 -3.20
CA LEU A 221 5.29 5.99 -2.48
C LEU A 221 5.63 5.53 -1.06
N ALA A 222 6.71 4.78 -0.89
CA ALA A 222 7.23 4.36 0.41
C ALA A 222 7.47 5.55 1.34
N VAL A 223 8.24 6.54 0.88
CA VAL A 223 8.52 7.79 1.62
C VAL A 223 7.22 8.57 1.90
N ALA A 224 6.33 8.68 0.91
CA ALA A 224 5.08 9.44 1.05
C ALA A 224 4.13 8.83 2.09
N VAL A 225 3.93 7.50 2.04
CA VAL A 225 3.06 6.76 2.96
C VAL A 225 3.68 6.72 4.37
N GLY A 226 4.98 6.42 4.48
CA GLY A 226 5.68 6.40 5.77
C GLY A 226 5.59 7.76 6.50
N SER A 227 5.85 8.86 5.78
CA SER A 227 5.74 10.21 6.33
C SER A 227 4.30 10.58 6.71
N HIS A 228 3.32 10.16 5.90
CA HIS A 228 1.91 10.37 6.21
C HIS A 228 1.49 9.64 7.49
N ALA A 229 1.83 8.35 7.60
CA ALA A 229 1.54 7.54 8.77
C ALA A 229 2.22 8.11 10.03
N ALA A 230 3.51 8.47 9.94
CA ALA A 230 4.23 9.07 11.05
C ALA A 230 3.55 10.35 11.55
N ALA A 231 3.12 11.23 10.65
CA ALA A 231 2.37 12.43 11.00
C ALA A 231 0.98 12.12 11.59
N ALA A 232 0.24 11.17 10.99
CA ALA A 232 -1.12 10.81 11.40
C ALA A 232 -1.17 10.17 12.79
N TYR A 233 -0.16 9.35 13.13
CA TYR A 233 -0.07 8.66 14.41
C TYR A 233 0.82 9.37 15.45
N GLY A 234 1.50 10.45 15.06
CA GLY A 234 2.43 11.17 15.93
C GLY A 234 3.71 10.39 16.25
N TRP A 235 4.17 9.55 15.32
CA TRP A 235 5.41 8.78 15.47
C TRP A 235 6.64 9.65 15.20
N PRO A 236 7.78 9.34 15.86
CA PRO A 236 9.02 10.03 15.57
C PRO A 236 9.52 9.68 14.16
N GLN A 237 10.04 10.68 13.46
CA GLN A 237 10.79 10.53 12.21
C GLN A 237 12.16 11.17 12.44
N ARG A 238 13.17 10.34 12.70
CA ARG A 238 14.50 10.76 13.19
C ARG A 238 15.63 10.50 12.21
N ALA A 239 15.45 9.60 11.25
CA ALA A 239 16.31 9.49 10.08
C ALA A 239 15.89 10.49 8.99
N ASP A 240 16.74 10.64 7.98
CA ASP A 240 16.48 11.50 6.83
C ASP A 240 15.32 10.94 6.00
N LEU A 241 14.27 11.75 5.79
CA LEU A 241 13.07 11.36 5.06
C LEU A 241 13.36 10.94 3.62
N ALA A 242 14.40 11.49 2.99
CA ALA A 242 14.70 11.19 1.60
C ALA A 242 15.37 9.82 1.41
N CYS A 243 15.75 9.17 2.51
CA CYS A 243 16.30 7.83 2.47
C CYS A 243 15.20 6.79 2.42
N VAL A 244 15.39 5.77 1.59
CA VAL A 244 14.48 4.63 1.46
C VAL A 244 15.12 3.38 2.05
N ALA A 245 14.34 2.63 2.82
CA ALA A 245 14.67 1.31 3.36
C ALA A 245 15.97 1.30 4.18
N ASP A 246 16.13 2.30 5.06
CA ASP A 246 17.34 2.46 5.88
C ASP A 246 17.53 1.32 6.88
N TRP A 247 16.45 0.69 7.37
CA TRP A 247 16.54 -0.51 8.20
C TRP A 247 16.92 -1.73 7.39
N ASP A 248 16.27 -2.00 6.27
CA ASP A 248 16.64 -3.14 5.40
C ASP A 248 18.12 -3.06 4.97
N SER A 249 18.60 -1.83 4.73
CA SER A 249 19.94 -1.56 4.24
C SER A 249 21.07 -1.74 5.22
N ILE A 250 20.81 -1.94 6.52
CA ILE A 250 21.88 -2.01 7.53
C ILE A 250 22.86 -3.16 7.27
N ALA A 251 22.39 -4.23 6.62
CA ALA A 251 23.15 -5.46 6.43
C ALA A 251 24.20 -5.31 5.30
N TYR A 252 23.99 -4.37 4.38
CA TYR A 252 24.76 -4.30 3.13
C TYR A 252 25.17 -2.88 2.70
N SER A 253 24.77 -1.83 3.43
CA SER A 253 25.19 -0.44 3.18
C SER A 253 26.08 0.13 4.29
N ALA A 254 26.78 1.23 4.01
CA ALA A 254 27.52 1.97 5.02
C ALA A 254 26.65 3.07 5.64
N ALA A 255 26.86 3.39 6.92
CA ALA A 255 26.16 4.47 7.59
C ALA A 255 26.46 5.86 6.96
N PRO A 256 25.47 6.77 6.81
CA PRO A 256 24.05 6.54 7.07
C PRO A 256 23.45 5.53 6.09
N HIS A 257 22.81 4.50 6.64
CA HIS A 257 22.26 3.38 5.89
C HIS A 257 21.13 3.87 5.02
N CYS A 258 21.17 3.45 3.76
CA CYS A 258 20.20 3.87 2.77
C CYS A 258 20.27 2.99 1.53
N LEU A 259 19.14 2.44 1.11
CA LEU A 259 19.08 1.62 -0.10
C LEU A 259 19.28 2.54 -1.30
N ARG A 260 18.43 3.57 -1.36
CA ARG A 260 18.44 4.63 -2.38
C ARG A 260 17.90 5.91 -1.79
N ARG A 261 18.19 7.03 -2.47
CA ARG A 261 17.71 8.36 -2.08
C ARG A 261 16.76 8.94 -3.12
N VAL A 262 15.61 9.42 -2.68
CA VAL A 262 14.65 10.15 -3.55
C VAL A 262 15.00 11.63 -3.71
N ASP A 263 16.09 12.11 -3.10
CA ASP A 263 16.58 13.48 -3.24
C ASP A 263 17.96 13.57 -3.91
N GLY A 264 18.35 12.54 -4.66
CA GLY A 264 19.60 12.52 -5.42
C GLY A 264 19.72 13.66 -6.45
N ASN A 265 20.90 13.79 -7.07
CA ASN A 265 21.17 14.82 -8.07
C ASN A 265 21.27 14.28 -9.50
N LYS A 266 20.97 13.00 -9.72
CA LYS A 266 21.00 12.40 -11.06
C LYS A 266 20.05 13.14 -12.00
N VAL A 267 20.48 13.26 -13.25
CA VAL A 267 19.73 13.80 -14.38
C VAL A 267 19.68 12.77 -15.51
N TYR A 268 18.86 13.00 -16.53
CA TYR A 268 18.69 12.08 -17.66
C TYR A 268 20.00 11.67 -18.36
N GLY A 269 21.03 12.53 -18.32
CA GLY A 269 22.35 12.21 -18.87
C GLY A 269 23.14 11.15 -18.09
N ASP A 270 22.70 10.80 -16.88
CA ASP A 270 23.37 9.86 -15.99
C ASP A 270 22.81 8.42 -16.10
N LEU A 271 21.93 8.14 -17.08
CA LEU A 271 21.37 6.81 -17.29
C LEU A 271 22.47 5.75 -17.46
N GLU A 272 22.33 4.62 -16.76
CA GLU A 272 23.25 3.49 -16.81
C GLU A 272 22.59 2.18 -17.32
N GLY A 273 21.26 2.19 -17.52
CA GLY A 273 20.51 1.05 -18.04
C GLY A 273 20.15 0.02 -16.97
N GLU A 274 20.16 0.44 -15.70
CA GLU A 274 19.75 -0.35 -14.54
C GLU A 274 18.56 0.38 -13.89
N VAL A 275 17.44 -0.31 -13.71
CA VAL A 275 16.15 0.33 -13.42
C VAL A 275 16.13 1.03 -12.05
N HIS A 276 16.79 0.48 -11.04
CA HIS A 276 16.81 1.09 -9.71
C HIS A 276 17.68 2.35 -9.71
N ALA A 277 18.85 2.29 -10.35
CA ALA A 277 19.78 3.41 -10.46
C ALA A 277 19.24 4.53 -11.36
N ASP A 278 18.60 4.18 -12.47
CA ASP A 278 17.96 5.13 -13.38
C ASP A 278 16.69 5.72 -12.75
N GLY A 279 16.01 4.94 -11.89
CA GLY A 279 14.82 5.36 -11.14
C GLY A 279 15.06 6.55 -10.21
N GLU A 280 16.26 6.70 -9.64
CA GLU A 280 16.63 7.86 -8.81
C GLU A 280 16.48 9.22 -9.54
N ILE A 281 16.58 9.24 -10.88
CA ILE A 281 16.32 10.45 -11.67
C ILE A 281 14.84 10.82 -11.56
N TRP A 282 13.96 9.84 -11.71
CA TRP A 282 12.51 10.02 -11.70
C TRP A 282 11.98 10.28 -10.29
N SER A 283 12.41 9.52 -9.29
CA SER A 283 11.95 9.67 -7.90
C SER A 283 12.31 11.05 -7.35
N ARG A 284 13.45 11.60 -7.76
CA ARG A 284 13.81 12.99 -7.47
C ARG A 284 12.86 14.02 -8.05
N ALA A 285 12.41 13.84 -9.30
CA ALA A 285 11.39 14.72 -9.85
C ALA A 285 10.08 14.63 -9.04
N LEU A 286 9.65 13.42 -8.67
CA LEU A 286 8.45 13.23 -7.84
C LEU A 286 8.58 13.93 -6.47
N PHE A 287 9.74 13.81 -5.83
CA PHE A 287 10.02 14.47 -4.56
C PHE A 287 10.03 16.01 -4.67
N ASP A 288 10.65 16.56 -5.72
CA ASP A 288 10.63 18.00 -6.01
C ASP A 288 9.19 18.50 -6.28
N ILE A 289 8.36 17.72 -7.01
CA ILE A 289 6.93 18.01 -7.24
C ILE A 289 6.18 18.07 -5.91
N ARG A 290 6.42 17.09 -5.03
CA ARG A 290 5.79 17.03 -3.70
C ARG A 290 6.15 18.22 -2.84
N GLY A 291 7.41 18.65 -2.87
CA GLY A 291 7.87 19.85 -2.19
C GLY A 291 7.20 21.13 -2.72
N ALA A 292 7.01 21.24 -4.03
CA ALA A 292 6.46 22.43 -4.67
C ALA A 292 4.93 22.56 -4.52
N LEU A 293 4.19 21.45 -4.60
CA LEU A 293 2.71 21.45 -4.59
C LEU A 293 2.10 21.11 -3.23
N GLY A 294 2.91 20.56 -2.31
CA GLY A 294 2.44 19.91 -1.10
C GLY A 294 1.92 18.50 -1.35
N ALA A 295 2.00 17.66 -0.30
CA ALA A 295 1.69 16.23 -0.30
C ALA A 295 0.43 15.86 -1.09
N ARG A 296 -0.73 16.31 -0.62
CA ARG A 296 -2.03 15.91 -1.17
C ARG A 296 -2.20 16.25 -2.64
N THR A 297 -1.74 17.44 -3.06
CA THR A 297 -1.87 17.90 -4.45
C THR A 297 -0.95 17.11 -5.36
N ALA A 298 0.33 16.98 -4.98
CA ALA A 298 1.32 16.23 -5.74
C ALA A 298 0.94 14.77 -5.90
N ASP A 299 0.56 14.08 -4.81
CA ASP A 299 0.30 12.65 -4.85
C ASP A 299 -0.95 12.32 -5.68
N ARG A 300 -1.95 13.22 -5.65
CA ARG A 300 -3.10 13.14 -6.56
C ARG A 300 -2.68 13.30 -8.03
N VAL A 301 -1.76 14.21 -8.34
CA VAL A 301 -1.27 14.39 -9.72
C VAL A 301 -0.46 13.17 -10.17
N ILE A 302 0.51 12.74 -9.36
CA ILE A 302 1.47 11.68 -9.70
C ILE A 302 0.73 10.36 -9.94
N VAL A 303 -0.09 9.92 -8.97
CA VAL A 303 -0.83 8.66 -9.11
C VAL A 303 -1.88 8.73 -10.21
N ASN A 304 -2.53 9.88 -10.43
CA ASN A 304 -3.53 10.01 -11.49
C ASN A 304 -2.90 10.06 -12.90
N ALA A 305 -1.68 10.58 -13.02
CA ALA A 305 -0.98 10.61 -14.30
C ALA A 305 -0.67 9.20 -14.84
N GLN A 306 -0.40 8.26 -13.93
CA GLN A 306 -0.05 6.87 -14.26
C GLN A 306 -1.13 6.15 -15.09
N PHE A 307 -2.41 6.48 -14.89
CA PHE A 307 -3.50 5.94 -15.73
C PHE A 307 -3.38 6.30 -17.23
N GLY A 308 -2.59 7.32 -17.56
CA GLY A 308 -2.32 7.74 -18.94
C GLY A 308 -1.04 7.14 -19.53
N PHE A 309 -0.29 6.33 -18.80
CA PHE A 309 0.96 5.75 -19.28
C PHE A 309 0.72 4.50 -20.14
N ALA A 310 1.70 4.17 -20.97
CA ALA A 310 1.76 2.90 -21.69
C ALA A 310 2.69 1.90 -20.97
N PRO A 311 2.58 0.58 -21.21
CA PRO A 311 3.45 -0.43 -20.61
C PRO A 311 4.96 -0.17 -20.76
N GLY A 312 5.37 0.45 -21.87
CA GLY A 312 6.76 0.81 -22.17
C GLY A 312 6.98 2.33 -22.25
N THR A 313 6.22 3.12 -21.47
CA THR A 313 6.28 4.59 -21.51
C THR A 313 7.71 5.11 -21.33
N SER A 314 8.08 6.14 -22.08
CA SER A 314 9.36 6.84 -21.90
C SER A 314 9.28 7.85 -20.76
N PHE A 315 10.43 8.28 -20.22
CA PHE A 315 10.53 9.40 -19.28
C PHE A 315 9.91 10.67 -19.84
N GLN A 316 10.14 10.97 -21.13
CA GLN A 316 9.54 12.12 -21.81
C GLN A 316 8.01 12.03 -21.80
N ASP A 317 7.44 10.90 -22.22
CA ASP A 317 5.98 10.74 -22.34
C ASP A 317 5.30 10.75 -20.98
N ALA A 318 5.92 10.11 -19.97
CA ALA A 318 5.44 10.15 -18.59
C ALA A 318 5.46 11.58 -18.04
N ALA A 319 6.53 12.35 -18.31
CA ALA A 319 6.66 13.71 -17.80
C ALA A 319 5.62 14.64 -18.45
N LEU A 320 5.45 14.56 -19.77
CA LEU A 320 4.41 15.32 -20.50
C LEU A 320 3.01 14.96 -20.01
N THR A 321 2.73 13.68 -19.78
CA THR A 321 1.45 13.21 -19.25
C THR A 321 1.20 13.71 -17.84
N THR A 322 2.22 13.72 -16.98
CA THR A 322 2.13 14.23 -15.61
C THR A 322 1.90 15.73 -15.57
N ILE A 323 2.60 16.51 -16.42
CA ILE A 323 2.38 17.96 -16.56
C ILE A 323 0.95 18.26 -17.02
N ALA A 324 0.48 17.56 -18.07
CA ALA A 324 -0.88 17.73 -18.57
C ALA A 324 -1.93 17.34 -17.52
N THR A 325 -1.65 16.33 -16.69
CA THR A 325 -2.52 15.92 -15.59
C THR A 325 -2.60 16.99 -14.50
N ALA A 326 -1.45 17.57 -14.11
CA ALA A 326 -1.41 18.70 -13.18
C ALA A 326 -2.20 19.90 -13.69
N GLU A 327 -2.07 20.23 -14.98
CA GLU A 327 -2.82 21.33 -15.60
C GLU A 327 -4.33 21.09 -15.55
N ARG A 328 -4.79 19.88 -15.89
CA ARG A 328 -6.22 19.54 -15.86
C ARG A 328 -6.80 19.56 -14.45
N MET A 329 -6.04 19.12 -13.45
CA MET A 329 -6.55 18.97 -12.08
C MET A 329 -6.47 20.27 -11.27
N TYR A 330 -5.39 21.04 -11.46
CA TYR A 330 -5.04 22.16 -10.57
C TYR A 330 -4.58 23.42 -11.33
N GLY A 331 -4.69 23.43 -12.65
CA GLY A 331 -4.40 24.59 -13.49
C GLY A 331 -2.92 24.83 -13.75
N LYS A 332 -2.65 25.93 -14.45
CA LYS A 332 -1.34 26.25 -15.01
C LYS A 332 -0.21 26.31 -13.97
N SER A 333 -0.43 26.88 -12.80
CA SER A 333 0.62 27.01 -11.78
C SER A 333 1.11 25.65 -11.29
N ALA A 334 0.22 24.66 -11.14
CA ALA A 334 0.62 23.32 -10.77
C ALA A 334 1.40 22.62 -11.89
N ALA A 335 0.95 22.78 -13.14
CA ALA A 335 1.65 22.28 -14.32
C ALA A 335 3.06 22.87 -14.46
N ASP A 336 3.23 24.17 -14.18
CA ASP A 336 4.52 24.85 -14.25
C ASP A 336 5.48 24.33 -13.18
N ALA A 337 5.01 24.02 -11.97
CA ALA A 337 5.83 23.39 -10.93
C ALA A 337 6.26 21.96 -11.31
N VAL A 338 5.35 21.16 -11.85
CA VAL A 338 5.67 19.80 -12.34
C VAL A 338 6.68 19.84 -13.48
N ARG A 339 6.48 20.75 -14.43
CA ARG A 339 7.40 21.00 -15.54
C ARG A 339 8.78 21.41 -15.04
N ALA A 340 8.86 22.27 -14.03
CA ALA A 340 10.13 22.69 -13.44
C ALA A 340 10.90 21.52 -12.83
N ALA A 341 10.22 20.60 -12.13
CA ALA A 341 10.86 19.41 -11.54
C ALA A 341 11.45 18.48 -12.61
N PHE A 342 10.70 18.16 -13.67
CA PHE A 342 11.23 17.33 -14.77
C PHE A 342 12.33 18.05 -15.57
N LYS A 343 12.23 19.37 -15.76
CA LYS A 343 13.28 20.15 -16.41
C LYS A 343 14.57 20.16 -15.58
N ALA A 344 14.48 20.20 -14.25
CA ALA A 344 15.63 20.10 -13.36
C ALA A 344 16.36 18.75 -13.49
N ARG A 345 15.63 17.69 -13.84
CA ARG A 345 16.19 16.36 -14.16
C ARG A 345 16.64 16.22 -15.61
N GLN A 346 16.58 17.28 -16.41
CA GLN A 346 16.93 17.27 -17.83
C GLN A 346 16.17 16.22 -18.65
N ILE A 347 14.93 15.89 -18.26
CA ILE A 347 14.08 14.96 -19.01
C ILE A 347 13.88 15.51 -20.43
N PRO A 348 14.12 14.71 -21.48
CA PRO A 348 14.06 15.18 -22.85
C PRO A 348 12.64 15.66 -23.21
N GLY A 349 12.58 16.66 -24.10
CA GLY A 349 11.31 17.18 -24.60
C GLY A 349 10.54 18.10 -23.64
N ILE A 350 11.05 18.37 -22.43
CA ILE A 350 10.42 19.29 -21.47
C ILE A 350 10.94 20.71 -21.68
N GLN A 351 10.13 21.54 -22.35
CA GLN A 351 10.35 22.99 -22.47
C GLN A 351 9.90 23.72 -21.22
#